data_AF-A0A537ZWG6-F1
#
_entry.id   AF-A0A537ZWG6-F1
#
_cell.length_a   1.000
_cell.length_b   1.000
_cell.length_c   1.000
_cell.angle_alpha   90.00
_cell.angle_beta   90.00
_cell.angle_gamma   90.00
#
_symmetry.space_group_name_H-M   'P 1'
#
loop_
_entity.id
_entity.type
_entity.pdbx_description
1 polymer ?
#
loop_
_entity_poly.entity_id
_entity_poly.type
_entity_poly.pdbx_seq_one_letter_code
_entity_poly.pdbx_strand_id
1 'polypeptide(L)'
;MPLSLRRGLVTAVVAREEGLARIEVDGAPCVAYPLLTGPVALGDDVVVNVQARELALGSGGFDVLYVNLTRGLDLPGSEGAHVMKLPYTPLQFAARHAEEDEPLADLAEGLPVVACSLHSQVAPVCAALSGVRVAYVQLPGGALPLPLSDSLRALRGRGLFEQTFSVGACFGGDAECVSVYSALAHVEAKGFDVAVCAIGPGIVGTGTAFGHGGMAAAVALSAAAELGGQPILALRVSEADPRARHRGLSHHAEGILALWGPPIRKAWPDGCPLDDRVAEGADVVDVGDWRESCAGLPLSHMGRGPDDDPWFFAAAFAAGRLAARLVR
;
A
#
# COMPACT_ATOMS: atom_id res chain seq x y z
N MET A 1 -3.91 27.06 -4.93
CA MET A 1 -3.27 26.43 -6.11
C MET A 1 -4.39 25.83 -6.95
N PRO A 2 -4.49 26.15 -8.26
CA PRO A 2 -5.53 25.58 -9.13
C PRO A 2 -5.19 24.14 -9.54
N LEU A 3 -6.22 23.35 -9.85
CA LEU A 3 -6.06 22.07 -10.55
C LEU A 3 -5.69 22.34 -12.02
N SER A 4 -4.79 21.55 -12.60
CA SER A 4 -4.57 21.54 -14.07
C SER A 4 -5.53 20.53 -14.69
N LEU A 5 -6.68 21.03 -15.18
CA LEU A 5 -7.72 20.21 -15.80
C LEU A 5 -7.83 20.48 -17.30
N ARG A 6 -8.11 19.43 -18.08
CA ARG A 6 -8.27 19.49 -19.53
C ARG A 6 -9.48 18.66 -19.97
N ARG A 7 -10.31 19.18 -20.88
CA ARG A 7 -11.35 18.40 -21.55
C ARG A 7 -10.78 17.63 -22.74
N GLY A 8 -11.28 16.44 -23.00
CA GLY A 8 -10.82 15.59 -24.11
C GLY A 8 -11.79 14.46 -24.41
N LEU A 9 -11.46 13.65 -25.42
CA LEU A 9 -12.23 12.46 -25.78
C LEU A 9 -11.46 11.19 -25.46
N VAL A 10 -12.16 10.18 -24.95
CA VAL A 10 -11.58 8.84 -24.79
C VAL A 10 -11.33 8.23 -26.16
N THR A 11 -10.07 8.04 -26.52
CA THR A 11 -9.63 7.50 -27.83
C THR A 11 -9.29 6.01 -27.80
N ALA A 12 -9.04 5.45 -26.62
CA ALA A 12 -8.82 4.03 -26.44
C ALA A 12 -9.22 3.57 -25.03
N VAL A 13 -9.62 2.31 -24.91
CA VAL A 13 -9.72 1.59 -23.63
C VAL A 13 -8.72 0.44 -23.68
N VAL A 14 -7.60 0.62 -23.00
CA VAL A 14 -6.44 -0.30 -23.05
C VAL A 14 -6.67 -1.52 -22.17
N ALA A 15 -7.19 -1.31 -20.96
CA ALA A 15 -7.48 -2.38 -20.02
C ALA A 15 -8.65 -2.01 -19.10
N ARG A 16 -9.40 -3.03 -18.67
CA ARG A 16 -10.42 -2.92 -17.62
C ARG A 16 -10.12 -3.97 -16.56
N GLU A 17 -9.92 -3.48 -15.36
CA GLU A 17 -9.75 -4.27 -14.15
C GLU A 17 -10.85 -3.90 -13.16
N GLU A 18 -11.03 -4.72 -12.13
CA GLU A 18 -11.90 -4.34 -11.02
C GLU A 18 -11.43 -3.01 -10.41
N GLY A 19 -12.33 -2.01 -10.38
CA GLY A 19 -12.08 -0.68 -9.82
C GLY A 19 -11.13 0.23 -10.60
N LEU A 20 -10.53 -0.21 -11.72
CA LEU A 20 -9.56 0.55 -12.51
C LEU A 20 -9.78 0.35 -14.02
N ALA A 21 -9.75 1.45 -14.78
CA ALA A 21 -9.62 1.38 -16.23
C ALA A 21 -8.37 2.14 -16.69
N ARG A 22 -7.61 1.55 -17.61
CA ARG A 22 -6.52 2.22 -18.32
C ARG A 22 -7.05 2.62 -19.70
N ILE A 23 -6.98 3.91 -19.99
CA ILE A 23 -7.59 4.51 -21.18
C ILE A 23 -6.59 5.47 -21.84
N GLU A 24 -6.95 5.94 -23.02
CA GLU A 24 -6.30 7.09 -23.64
C GLU A 24 -7.31 8.23 -23.81
N VAL A 25 -6.88 9.45 -23.53
CA VAL A 25 -7.67 10.66 -23.76
C VAL A 25 -6.92 11.58 -24.73
N ASP A 26 -7.43 11.68 -25.96
CA ASP A 26 -6.75 12.32 -27.10
C ASP A 26 -5.33 11.75 -27.33
N GLY A 27 -5.18 10.43 -27.21
CA GLY A 27 -3.91 9.72 -27.38
C GLY A 27 -2.95 9.80 -26.19
N ALA A 28 -3.31 10.50 -25.10
CA ALA A 28 -2.50 10.53 -23.88
C ALA A 28 -2.92 9.43 -22.89
N PRO A 29 -1.98 8.67 -22.28
CA PRO A 29 -2.30 7.68 -21.26
C PRO A 29 -3.04 8.29 -20.07
N CYS A 30 -4.11 7.64 -19.63
CA CYS A 30 -4.93 8.08 -18.51
C CYS A 30 -5.45 6.89 -17.70
N VAL A 31 -5.55 7.06 -16.39
CA VAL A 31 -6.23 6.11 -15.49
C VAL A 31 -7.58 6.66 -15.07
N ALA A 32 -8.58 5.79 -15.02
CA ALA A 32 -9.91 6.08 -14.52
C ALA A 32 -10.26 5.13 -13.37
N TYR A 33 -11.04 5.64 -12.42
CA TYR A 33 -11.61 4.86 -11.33
C TYR A 33 -13.13 4.83 -11.53
N PRO A 34 -13.67 3.79 -12.19
CA PRO A 34 -15.11 3.74 -12.51
C PRO A 34 -16.02 3.79 -11.29
N LEU A 35 -15.52 3.40 -10.11
CA LEU A 35 -16.22 3.58 -8.84
C LEU A 35 -16.59 5.05 -8.56
N LEU A 36 -15.74 5.99 -8.99
CA LEU A 36 -15.96 7.43 -8.77
C LEU A 36 -16.49 8.16 -10.01
N THR A 37 -16.13 7.67 -11.19
CA THR A 37 -16.33 8.40 -12.46
C THR A 37 -17.28 7.70 -13.42
N GLY A 38 -17.83 6.56 -13.01
CA GLY A 38 -18.68 5.72 -13.83
C GLY A 38 -17.90 4.91 -14.88
N PRO A 39 -18.58 4.03 -15.62
CA PRO A 39 -17.93 3.27 -16.68
C PRO A 39 -17.41 4.18 -17.78
N VAL A 40 -16.23 3.85 -18.33
CA VAL A 40 -15.63 4.57 -19.46
C VAL A 40 -15.85 3.80 -20.77
N ALA A 41 -15.97 4.47 -21.91
CA ALA A 41 -16.03 3.87 -23.24
C ALA A 41 -15.40 4.79 -24.30
N LEU A 42 -15.15 4.24 -25.49
CA LEU A 42 -14.64 4.99 -26.61
C LEU A 42 -15.58 6.14 -26.98
N GLY A 43 -15.02 7.32 -27.22
CA GLY A 43 -15.75 8.53 -27.61
C GLY A 43 -16.33 9.33 -26.45
N ASP A 44 -16.12 8.92 -25.20
CA ASP A 44 -16.57 9.71 -24.04
C ASP A 44 -15.92 11.07 -23.99
N ASP A 45 -16.75 12.09 -23.80
CA ASP A 45 -16.32 13.41 -23.39
C ASP A 45 -16.00 13.43 -21.89
N VAL A 46 -14.77 13.82 -21.57
CA VAL A 46 -14.20 13.71 -20.23
C VAL A 46 -13.39 14.95 -19.86
N VAL A 47 -13.23 15.18 -18.56
CA VAL A 47 -12.23 16.09 -18.00
C VAL A 47 -11.18 15.26 -17.28
N VAL A 48 -9.90 15.52 -17.56
CA VAL A 48 -8.75 14.84 -16.95
C VAL A 48 -7.88 15.83 -16.17
N ASN A 49 -7.27 15.37 -15.09
CA ASN A 49 -6.19 16.05 -14.39
C ASN A 49 -4.85 15.64 -15.01
N VAL A 50 -4.10 16.63 -15.49
CA VAL A 50 -2.85 16.45 -16.25
C VAL A 50 -1.60 16.82 -15.47
N GLN A 51 -1.76 17.32 -14.23
CA GLN A 51 -0.73 18.08 -13.53
C GLN A 51 0.53 17.26 -13.24
N ALA A 52 0.40 16.03 -12.76
CA ALA A 52 1.56 15.18 -12.44
C ALA A 52 2.38 14.89 -13.70
N ARG A 53 1.73 14.64 -14.84
CA ARG A 53 2.40 14.39 -16.12
C ARG A 53 3.09 15.64 -16.66
N GLU A 54 2.43 16.81 -16.60
CA GLU A 54 3.03 18.09 -17.01
C GLU A 54 4.27 18.46 -16.18
N LEU A 55 4.25 18.13 -14.88
CA LEU A 55 5.38 18.34 -13.97
C LEU A 55 6.43 17.22 -14.04
N ALA A 56 6.22 16.18 -14.86
CA ALA A 56 7.04 14.97 -14.91
C ALA A 56 7.27 14.35 -13.52
N LEU A 57 6.23 14.35 -12.68
CA LEU A 57 6.27 13.81 -11.32
C LEU A 57 5.69 12.39 -11.26
N GLY A 58 6.26 11.59 -10.37
CA GLY A 58 5.86 10.21 -10.15
C GLY A 58 6.30 9.26 -11.27
N SER A 59 6.14 7.96 -11.02
CA SER A 59 6.50 6.91 -11.99
C SER A 59 5.35 6.51 -12.92
N GLY A 60 4.15 7.06 -12.72
CA GLY A 60 2.95 6.63 -13.42
C GLY A 60 2.90 7.08 -14.89
N GLY A 61 3.33 8.31 -15.19
CA GLY A 61 3.36 8.81 -16.57
C GLY A 61 1.99 8.92 -17.25
N PHE A 62 0.90 9.01 -16.48
CA PHE A 62 -0.47 9.08 -16.98
C PHE A 62 -1.24 10.26 -16.36
N ASP A 63 -2.26 10.71 -17.08
CA ASP A 63 -3.29 11.62 -16.58
C ASP A 63 -4.30 10.85 -15.70
N VAL A 64 -5.10 11.57 -14.91
CA VAL A 64 -6.16 10.96 -14.06
C VAL A 64 -7.52 11.48 -14.50
N LEU A 65 -8.46 10.58 -14.81
CA LEU A 65 -9.83 10.97 -15.13
C LEU A 65 -10.46 11.68 -13.93
N TYR A 66 -10.90 12.92 -14.16
CA TYR A 66 -11.49 13.77 -13.12
C TYR A 66 -13.03 13.66 -13.13
N VAL A 67 -13.65 13.77 -14.30
CA VAL A 67 -15.08 13.50 -14.49
C VAL A 67 -15.34 12.98 -15.90
N ASN A 68 -16.31 12.08 -16.03
CA ASN A 68 -16.85 11.66 -17.32
C ASN A 68 -18.15 12.43 -17.58
N LEU A 69 -18.13 13.34 -18.56
CA LEU A 69 -19.27 14.21 -18.89
C LEU A 69 -20.36 13.49 -19.69
N THR A 70 -20.04 12.33 -20.27
CA THR A 70 -20.98 11.55 -21.08
C THR A 70 -21.83 10.62 -20.23
N ARG A 71 -21.23 9.97 -19.22
CA ARG A 71 -21.95 9.00 -18.37
C ARG A 71 -21.51 8.90 -16.92
N GLY A 72 -20.63 9.80 -16.47
CA GLY A 72 -20.20 9.88 -15.07
C GLY A 72 -20.97 10.89 -14.23
N LEU A 73 -21.98 11.55 -14.82
CA LEU A 73 -22.90 12.44 -14.12
C LEU A 73 -24.12 11.66 -13.65
N ASP A 74 -24.74 12.13 -12.56
CA ASP A 74 -25.94 11.52 -11.97
C ASP A 74 -25.78 10.03 -11.61
N LEU A 75 -24.55 9.61 -11.29
CA LEU A 75 -24.28 8.27 -10.79
C LEU A 75 -25.02 8.04 -9.48
N PRO A 76 -25.63 6.85 -9.28
CA PRO A 76 -26.24 6.51 -8.01
C PRO A 76 -25.16 6.45 -6.92
N GLY A 77 -25.50 6.91 -5.72
CA GLY A 77 -24.67 6.71 -4.53
C GLY A 77 -24.61 5.23 -4.15
N SER A 78 -23.56 4.85 -3.42
CA SER A 78 -23.44 3.51 -2.85
C SER A 78 -24.51 3.28 -1.78
N GLU A 79 -25.15 2.11 -1.80
CA GLU A 79 -26.17 1.74 -0.83
C GLU A 79 -25.60 1.72 0.60
N GLY A 80 -26.32 2.34 1.54
CA GLY A 80 -25.93 2.41 2.95
C GLY A 80 -24.74 3.33 3.26
N ALA A 81 -24.10 3.93 2.26
CA ALA A 81 -22.97 4.82 2.47
C ALA A 81 -23.42 6.16 3.08
N HIS A 82 -22.91 6.48 4.26
CA HIS A 82 -23.24 7.73 4.96
C HIS A 82 -22.04 8.49 5.53
N VAL A 83 -20.82 7.95 5.39
CA VAL A 83 -19.58 8.61 5.82
C VAL A 83 -18.81 9.10 4.59
N MET A 84 -18.36 10.35 4.64
CA MET A 84 -17.67 10.99 3.52
C MET A 84 -16.17 10.68 3.50
N LYS A 85 -15.68 10.21 2.35
CA LYS A 85 -14.25 10.24 2.02
C LYS A 85 -13.88 11.55 1.32
N LEU A 86 -12.66 12.01 1.59
CA LEU A 86 -12.13 13.29 1.08
C LEU A 86 -13.08 14.48 1.35
N PRO A 87 -13.61 14.64 2.59
CA PRO A 87 -14.68 15.58 2.86
C PRO A 87 -14.27 17.02 2.55
N TYR A 88 -15.19 17.80 1.98
CA TYR A 88 -15.02 19.19 1.56
C TYR A 88 -13.99 19.41 0.44
N THR A 89 -13.55 18.34 -0.22
CA THR A 89 -12.77 18.44 -1.46
C THR A 89 -13.69 18.31 -2.68
N PRO A 90 -13.28 18.80 -3.86
CA PRO A 90 -14.02 18.57 -5.11
C PRO A 90 -14.16 17.10 -5.53
N LEU A 91 -13.48 16.18 -4.85
CA LEU A 91 -13.51 14.73 -5.11
C LEU A 91 -14.18 13.95 -3.97
N GLN A 92 -14.94 14.62 -3.10
CA GLN A 92 -15.62 13.93 -2.00
C GLN A 92 -16.66 12.92 -2.51
N PHE A 93 -16.79 11.79 -1.83
CA PHE A 93 -17.82 10.79 -2.10
C PHE A 93 -18.19 10.05 -0.80
N ALA A 94 -19.40 9.50 -0.73
CA ALA A 94 -19.82 8.70 0.41
C ALA A 94 -19.33 7.26 0.26
N ALA A 95 -18.89 6.66 1.37
CA ALA A 95 -18.57 5.25 1.46
C ALA A 95 -19.17 4.67 2.75
N ARG A 96 -19.52 3.39 2.70
CA ARG A 96 -19.85 2.61 3.89
C ARG A 96 -18.54 2.09 4.48
N HIS A 97 -18.32 2.40 5.75
CA HIS A 97 -17.14 1.97 6.50
C HIS A 97 -17.44 0.71 7.28
N ALA A 98 -16.43 -0.13 7.48
CA ALA A 98 -16.56 -1.41 8.17
C ALA A 98 -17.05 -1.21 9.63
N GLU A 99 -16.67 -0.11 10.26
CA GLU A 99 -17.12 0.35 11.58
C GLU A 99 -18.64 0.48 11.71
N GLU A 100 -19.36 0.62 10.60
CA GLU A 100 -20.81 0.82 10.59
C GLU A 100 -21.59 -0.49 10.71
N ASP A 101 -20.93 -1.65 10.50
CA ASP A 101 -21.60 -2.94 10.44
C ASP A 101 -21.79 -3.58 11.82
N GLU A 102 -20.74 -3.63 12.65
CA GLU A 102 -20.79 -4.20 14.00
C GLU A 102 -19.79 -3.50 14.95
N PRO A 103 -20.09 -3.42 16.26
CA PRO A 103 -19.12 -2.95 17.25
C PRO A 103 -17.93 -3.91 17.30
N LEU A 104 -16.73 -3.37 17.07
CA LEU A 104 -15.50 -4.14 17.10
C LEU A 104 -15.06 -4.44 18.53
N ALA A 105 -14.43 -5.60 18.72
CA ALA A 105 -13.68 -5.87 19.94
C ALA A 105 -12.50 -4.90 20.05
N ASP A 106 -12.21 -4.44 21.27
CA ASP A 106 -11.24 -3.38 21.52
C ASP A 106 -9.77 -3.80 21.30
N LEU A 107 -9.46 -5.09 21.10
CA LEU A 107 -8.08 -5.59 21.16
C LEU A 107 -7.75 -6.56 20.03
N ALA A 108 -6.70 -6.23 19.27
CA ALA A 108 -6.01 -7.13 18.35
C ALA A 108 -4.89 -7.86 19.10
N GLU A 109 -5.23 -8.45 20.25
CA GLU A 109 -4.25 -9.04 21.16
C GLU A 109 -3.43 -10.08 20.40
N GLY A 110 -2.11 -9.99 20.48
CA GLY A 110 -1.16 -10.93 19.88
C GLY A 110 -1.13 -11.01 18.35
N LEU A 111 -2.00 -10.29 17.61
CA LEU A 111 -2.01 -10.27 16.14
C LEU A 111 -0.66 -9.78 15.59
N PRO A 112 0.06 -10.58 14.79
CA PRO A 112 1.23 -10.11 14.07
C PRO A 112 0.85 -9.04 13.03
N VAL A 113 1.49 -7.87 13.10
CA VAL A 113 1.27 -6.77 12.17
C VAL A 113 2.59 -6.38 11.52
N VAL A 114 2.73 -6.68 10.23
CA VAL A 114 3.90 -6.32 9.43
C VAL A 114 3.69 -4.96 8.79
N ALA A 115 4.46 -3.95 9.20
CA ALA A 115 4.41 -2.61 8.63
C ALA A 115 5.52 -2.42 7.57
N CYS A 116 5.10 -2.16 6.34
CA CYS A 116 5.94 -1.86 5.19
C CYS A 116 5.98 -0.34 4.94
N SER A 117 7.18 0.22 4.93
CA SER A 117 7.40 1.63 4.58
C SER A 117 7.27 1.91 3.08
N LEU A 118 7.29 0.86 2.26
CA LEU A 118 7.20 0.90 0.81
C LEU A 118 6.29 -0.21 0.27
N HIS A 119 5.57 0.08 -0.80
CA HIS A 119 4.70 -0.88 -1.46
C HIS A 119 5.43 -2.11 -2.04
N SER A 120 6.67 -1.91 -2.51
CA SER A 120 7.52 -2.96 -3.08
C SER A 120 7.95 -4.04 -2.07
N GLN A 121 7.75 -3.82 -0.77
CA GLN A 121 7.99 -4.82 0.27
C GLN A 121 6.82 -5.82 0.41
N VAL A 122 5.63 -5.50 -0.10
CA VAL A 122 4.42 -6.31 0.12
C VAL A 122 4.54 -7.70 -0.51
N ALA A 123 5.02 -7.79 -1.76
CA ALA A 123 5.15 -9.06 -2.46
C ALA A 123 6.04 -10.08 -1.72
N PRO A 124 7.28 -9.75 -1.30
CA PRO A 124 8.10 -10.69 -0.54
C PRO A 124 7.56 -10.99 0.87
N VAL A 125 6.94 -10.02 1.55
CA VAL A 125 6.27 -10.29 2.85
C VAL A 125 5.16 -11.32 2.68
N CYS A 126 4.26 -11.14 1.71
CA CYS A 126 3.16 -12.06 1.47
C CYS A 126 3.63 -13.43 0.95
N ALA A 127 4.73 -13.48 0.19
CA ALA A 127 5.33 -14.75 -0.22
C ALA A 127 5.77 -15.61 0.97
N ALA A 128 6.39 -15.00 1.99
CA ALA A 128 6.79 -15.68 3.21
C ALA A 128 5.60 -16.14 4.08
N LEU A 129 4.41 -15.60 3.83
CA LEU A 129 3.16 -15.91 4.52
C LEU A 129 2.27 -16.86 3.71
N SER A 130 2.82 -17.54 2.69
CA SER A 130 2.04 -18.51 1.91
C SER A 130 1.44 -19.60 2.80
N GLY A 131 0.12 -19.82 2.69
CA GLY A 131 -0.63 -20.75 3.54
C GLY A 131 -1.13 -20.17 4.87
N VAL A 132 -0.89 -18.89 5.14
CA VAL A 132 -1.40 -18.14 6.30
C VAL A 132 -2.55 -17.22 5.83
N ARG A 133 -3.57 -16.98 6.67
CA ARG A 133 -4.64 -16.03 6.34
C ARG A 133 -4.18 -14.60 6.56
N VAL A 134 -4.00 -13.85 5.48
CA VAL A 134 -3.43 -12.51 5.47
C VAL A 134 -4.46 -11.45 5.08
N ALA A 135 -4.60 -10.43 5.92
CA ALA A 135 -5.26 -9.19 5.55
C ALA A 135 -4.24 -8.16 5.06
N TYR A 136 -4.52 -7.52 3.93
CA TYR A 136 -3.75 -6.36 3.45
C TYR A 136 -4.41 -5.05 3.89
N VAL A 137 -3.66 -4.16 4.55
CA VAL A 137 -4.16 -2.86 5.03
C VAL A 137 -3.38 -1.73 4.35
N GLN A 138 -4.05 -0.95 3.49
CA GLN A 138 -3.41 0.16 2.81
C GLN A 138 -3.41 1.44 3.66
N LEU A 139 -2.22 1.90 4.01
CA LEU A 139 -1.98 3.07 4.86
C LEU A 139 -1.99 4.38 4.05
N PRO A 140 -2.43 5.51 4.64
CA PRO A 140 -2.56 6.80 3.96
C PRO A 140 -1.24 7.56 3.76
N GLY A 141 -0.13 6.88 3.43
CA GLY A 141 1.19 7.49 3.14
C GLY A 141 1.31 8.13 1.74
N GLY A 142 0.18 8.44 1.13
CA GLY A 142 0.03 8.84 -0.27
C GLY A 142 -1.44 8.86 -0.68
N ALA A 143 -2.30 8.24 0.14
CA ALA A 143 -3.76 8.24 0.02
C ALA A 143 -4.22 7.81 -1.38
N LEU A 144 -3.63 6.71 -1.88
CA LEU A 144 -3.88 6.22 -3.22
C LEU A 144 -5.12 5.32 -3.26
N PRO A 145 -5.80 5.23 -4.42
CA PRO A 145 -6.82 4.22 -4.66
C PRO A 145 -6.16 2.84 -4.72
N LEU A 146 -6.68 1.88 -3.96
CA LEU A 146 -6.16 0.52 -3.87
C LEU A 146 -6.17 -0.22 -5.24
N PRO A 147 -7.20 -0.05 -6.11
CA PRO A 147 -7.23 -0.66 -7.45
C PRO A 147 -6.07 -0.27 -8.37
N LEU A 148 -5.32 0.80 -8.06
CA LEU A 148 -4.17 1.21 -8.85
C LEU A 148 -3.03 0.17 -8.85
N SER A 149 -2.92 -0.66 -7.82
CA SER A 149 -1.78 -1.58 -7.69
C SER A 149 -1.93 -2.86 -8.51
N ASP A 150 -1.07 -2.99 -9.52
CA ASP A 150 -0.88 -4.26 -10.25
C ASP A 150 -0.27 -5.36 -9.36
N SER A 151 0.59 -4.97 -8.42
CA SER A 151 1.19 -5.92 -7.49
C SER A 151 0.13 -6.58 -6.61
N LEU A 152 -0.78 -5.80 -6.02
CA LEU A 152 -1.85 -6.36 -5.19
C LEU A 152 -2.78 -7.25 -6.01
N ARG A 153 -3.11 -6.89 -7.25
CA ARG A 153 -3.91 -7.75 -8.14
C ARG A 153 -3.22 -9.08 -8.43
N ALA A 154 -1.92 -9.06 -8.72
CA ALA A 154 -1.14 -10.28 -8.96
C ALA A 154 -1.03 -11.17 -7.71
N LEU A 155 -0.86 -10.57 -6.53
CA LEU A 155 -0.80 -11.29 -5.25
C LEU A 155 -2.17 -11.89 -4.88
N ARG A 156 -3.26 -11.15 -5.05
CA ARG A 156 -4.63 -11.65 -4.84
C ARG A 156 -4.95 -12.80 -5.77
N GLY A 157 -4.58 -12.70 -7.04
CA GLY A 157 -4.76 -13.78 -8.04
C GLY A 157 -3.99 -15.06 -7.71
N ARG A 158 -2.99 -15.00 -6.81
CA ARG A 158 -2.23 -16.15 -6.28
C ARG A 158 -2.68 -16.59 -4.89
N GLY A 159 -3.69 -15.94 -4.31
CA GLY A 159 -4.17 -16.25 -2.97
C GLY A 159 -3.16 -15.96 -1.86
N LEU A 160 -2.31 -14.93 -2.04
CA LEU A 160 -1.29 -14.56 -1.03
C LEU A 160 -1.82 -13.59 0.05
N PHE A 161 -3.07 -13.16 -0.08
CA PHE A 161 -3.90 -12.51 0.93
C PHE A 161 -5.37 -12.66 0.52
N GLU A 162 -6.31 -12.59 1.46
CA GLU A 162 -7.73 -12.82 1.17
C GLU A 162 -8.54 -11.53 1.09
N GLN A 163 -8.19 -10.52 1.91
CA GLN A 163 -8.96 -9.28 2.00
C GLN A 163 -8.08 -8.04 2.09
N THR A 164 -8.58 -6.95 1.51
CA THR A 164 -7.99 -5.62 1.51
C THR A 164 -8.80 -4.63 2.35
N PHE A 165 -8.10 -3.78 3.09
CA PHE A 165 -8.66 -2.71 3.91
C PHE A 165 -8.06 -1.37 3.48
N SER A 166 -8.89 -0.39 3.15
CA SER A 166 -8.46 0.97 2.78
C SER A 166 -8.60 1.91 3.96
N VAL A 167 -7.50 2.49 4.45
CA VAL A 167 -7.50 3.38 5.62
C VAL A 167 -7.56 4.86 5.24
N GLY A 168 -8.45 5.60 5.89
CA GLY A 168 -8.57 7.05 5.77
C GLY A 168 -8.91 7.48 4.35
N ALA A 169 -8.03 8.27 3.72
CA ALA A 169 -8.22 8.79 2.37
C ALA A 169 -7.89 7.80 1.24
N CYS A 170 -7.32 6.63 1.55
CA CYS A 170 -7.28 5.50 0.61
C CYS A 170 -8.71 5.02 0.32
N PHE A 171 -8.96 4.38 -0.82
CA PHE A 171 -10.27 3.80 -1.13
C PHE A 171 -10.21 2.69 -2.18
N GLY A 172 -11.31 1.96 -2.33
CA GLY A 172 -11.47 0.86 -3.28
C GLY A 172 -10.92 -0.46 -2.73
N GLY A 173 -10.87 -0.61 -1.40
CA GLY A 173 -10.61 -1.90 -0.76
C GLY A 173 -11.89 -2.70 -0.59
N ASP A 174 -11.78 -3.96 -0.18
CA ASP A 174 -12.96 -4.77 0.15
C ASP A 174 -13.68 -4.23 1.41
N ALA A 175 -12.95 -3.51 2.27
CA ALA A 175 -13.47 -2.79 3.42
C ALA A 175 -12.82 -1.39 3.50
N GLU A 176 -13.63 -0.39 3.84
CA GLU A 176 -13.18 0.97 4.08
C GLU A 176 -13.11 1.21 5.60
N CYS A 177 -11.99 1.72 6.12
CA CYS A 177 -11.81 2.00 7.54
C CYS A 177 -11.36 3.44 7.75
N VAL A 178 -11.87 4.08 8.80
CA VAL A 178 -11.54 5.47 9.15
C VAL A 178 -10.08 5.58 9.60
N SER A 179 -9.59 4.58 10.34
CA SER A 179 -8.24 4.57 10.90
C SER A 179 -7.61 3.18 10.82
N VAL A 180 -6.28 3.13 10.99
CA VAL A 180 -5.55 1.85 11.07
C VAL A 180 -5.96 1.05 12.31
N TYR A 181 -6.33 1.71 13.41
CA TYR A 181 -6.81 1.04 14.62
C TYR A 181 -8.06 0.21 14.33
N SER A 182 -9.04 0.83 13.68
CA SER A 182 -10.26 0.15 13.28
C SER A 182 -10.00 -0.97 12.27
N ALA A 183 -9.10 -0.75 11.30
CA ALA A 183 -8.73 -1.79 10.36
C ALA A 183 -8.13 -3.01 11.08
N LEU A 184 -7.19 -2.81 12.01
CA LEU A 184 -6.59 -3.91 12.77
C LEU A 184 -7.60 -4.63 13.67
N ALA A 185 -8.51 -3.89 14.32
CA ALA A 185 -9.58 -4.49 15.10
C ALA A 185 -10.51 -5.35 14.22
N HIS A 186 -10.81 -4.91 12.99
CA HIS A 186 -11.55 -5.70 12.00
C HIS A 186 -10.79 -6.95 11.54
N VAL A 187 -9.48 -6.84 11.35
CA VAL A 187 -8.63 -7.96 10.97
C VAL A 187 -8.67 -9.05 12.05
N GLU A 188 -8.52 -8.68 13.32
CA GLU A 188 -8.66 -9.63 14.44
C GLU A 188 -10.07 -10.23 14.50
N ALA A 189 -11.11 -9.40 14.44
CA ALA A 189 -12.50 -9.85 14.53
C ALA A 189 -12.89 -10.86 13.42
N LYS A 190 -12.28 -10.76 12.24
CA LYS A 190 -12.47 -11.69 11.11
C LYS A 190 -11.57 -12.93 11.16
N GLY A 191 -10.75 -13.05 12.21
CA GLY A 191 -9.85 -14.18 12.45
C GLY A 191 -8.80 -14.35 11.37
N PHE A 192 -8.24 -13.24 10.87
CA PHE A 192 -7.01 -13.30 10.08
C PHE A 192 -5.82 -13.60 10.98
N ASP A 193 -4.84 -14.28 10.44
CA ASP A 193 -3.65 -14.70 11.18
C ASP A 193 -2.59 -13.58 11.23
N VAL A 194 -2.51 -12.75 10.18
CA VAL A 194 -1.53 -11.67 10.04
C VAL A 194 -2.13 -10.46 9.31
N ALA A 195 -1.79 -9.26 9.77
CA ALA A 195 -2.02 -8.02 9.02
C ALA A 195 -0.73 -7.55 8.31
N VAL A 196 -0.79 -7.33 6.99
CA VAL A 196 0.28 -6.69 6.22
C VAL A 196 -0.14 -5.26 5.89
N CYS A 197 0.45 -4.30 6.58
CA CYS A 197 0.17 -2.88 6.44
C CYS A 197 1.20 -2.22 5.52
N ALA A 198 0.78 -1.52 4.46
CA ALA A 198 1.71 -0.83 3.57
C ALA A 198 1.10 0.42 2.94
N ILE A 199 1.95 1.35 2.49
CA ILE A 199 1.51 2.41 1.59
C ILE A 199 1.24 1.86 0.17
N GLY A 200 0.48 2.59 -0.64
CA GLY A 200 0.26 2.26 -2.06
C GLY A 200 1.48 2.52 -2.96
N PRO A 201 1.41 2.18 -4.27
CA PRO A 201 2.50 2.31 -5.24
C PRO A 201 2.72 3.78 -5.65
N GLY A 202 3.23 4.59 -4.73
CA GLY A 202 3.54 6.00 -4.94
C GLY A 202 3.82 6.69 -3.61
N ILE A 203 5.11 6.85 -3.29
CA ILE A 203 5.53 7.49 -2.04
C ILE A 203 5.62 8.99 -2.22
N VAL A 204 4.90 9.73 -1.38
CA VAL A 204 5.10 11.18 -1.23
C VAL A 204 6.42 11.41 -0.50
N GLY A 205 7.22 12.37 -0.95
CA GLY A 205 8.50 12.67 -0.30
C GLY A 205 8.97 14.08 -0.60
N THR A 206 9.34 14.82 0.45
CA THR A 206 9.97 16.15 0.35
C THR A 206 11.49 16.07 0.46
N GLY A 207 12.05 14.88 0.69
CA GLY A 207 13.48 14.65 0.87
C GLY A 207 14.00 14.88 2.29
N THR A 208 13.12 15.19 3.25
CA THR A 208 13.47 15.33 4.68
C THR A 208 13.22 14.03 5.47
N ALA A 209 13.68 13.97 6.72
CA ALA A 209 13.60 12.78 7.55
C ALA A 209 12.17 12.27 7.80
N PHE A 210 11.23 13.18 8.04
CA PHE A 210 9.84 12.81 8.34
C PHE A 210 8.86 13.22 7.25
N GLY A 211 9.32 13.99 6.25
CA GLY A 211 8.50 14.46 5.15
C GLY A 211 8.30 13.40 4.06
N HIS A 212 7.98 12.16 4.43
CA HIS A 212 7.70 11.11 3.46
C HIS A 212 6.55 10.19 3.88
N GLY A 213 5.87 9.64 2.88
CA GLY A 213 4.71 8.76 3.03
C GLY A 213 4.96 7.49 3.84
N GLY A 214 6.18 6.94 3.75
CA GLY A 214 6.58 5.76 4.52
C GLY A 214 6.45 5.90 6.04
N MET A 215 6.33 7.12 6.58
CA MET A 215 6.04 7.36 8.00
C MET A 215 4.70 6.79 8.45
N ALA A 216 3.78 6.50 7.52
CA ALA A 216 2.53 5.82 7.84
C ALA A 216 2.76 4.44 8.48
N ALA A 217 3.89 3.78 8.19
CA ALA A 217 4.28 2.53 8.84
C ALA A 217 4.46 2.70 10.36
N ALA A 218 4.99 3.84 10.83
CA ALA A 218 5.12 4.12 12.26
C ALA A 218 3.75 4.16 12.95
N VAL A 219 2.74 4.72 12.29
CA VAL A 219 1.36 4.76 12.80
C VAL A 219 0.76 3.36 12.92
N ALA A 220 1.02 2.48 11.93
CA ALA A 220 0.57 1.09 11.99
C ALA A 220 1.26 0.30 13.12
N LEU A 221 2.54 0.54 13.36
CA LEU A 221 3.29 -0.09 14.46
C LEU A 221 2.78 0.36 15.83
N SER A 222 2.52 1.65 16.01
CA SER A 222 1.90 2.16 17.24
C SER A 222 0.51 1.58 17.46
N ALA A 223 -0.34 1.57 16.42
CA ALA A 223 -1.68 1.00 16.53
C ALA A 223 -1.65 -0.49 16.90
N ALA A 224 -0.77 -1.27 16.28
CA ALA A 224 -0.60 -2.68 16.63
C ALA A 224 -0.19 -2.85 18.09
N ALA A 225 0.79 -2.07 18.58
CA ALA A 225 1.25 -2.17 19.96
C ALA A 225 0.19 -1.74 20.99
N GLU A 226 -0.52 -0.64 20.71
CA GLU A 226 -1.56 -0.09 21.59
C GLU A 226 -2.79 -1.00 21.68
N LEU A 227 -3.07 -1.76 20.61
CA LEU A 227 -4.12 -2.79 20.57
C LEU A 227 -3.67 -4.16 21.13
N GLY A 228 -2.44 -4.27 21.65
CA GLY A 228 -1.89 -5.49 22.24
C GLY A 228 -1.36 -6.51 21.23
N GLY A 229 -1.25 -6.14 19.96
CA GLY A 229 -0.68 -6.96 18.88
C GLY A 229 0.85 -7.04 18.91
N GLN A 230 1.43 -7.65 17.88
CA GLN A 230 2.88 -7.80 17.71
C GLN A 230 3.38 -6.96 16.53
N PRO A 231 3.89 -5.73 16.77
CA PRO A 231 4.38 -4.85 15.72
C PRO A 231 5.71 -5.36 15.13
N ILE A 232 5.75 -5.53 13.81
CA ILE A 232 6.93 -5.97 13.05
C ILE A 232 7.22 -4.93 11.97
N LEU A 233 8.41 -4.33 11.98
CA LEU A 233 8.84 -3.45 10.90
C LEU A 233 9.52 -4.25 9.80
N ALA A 234 9.02 -4.18 8.56
CA ALA A 234 9.75 -4.65 7.40
C ALA A 234 10.89 -3.69 7.08
N LEU A 235 12.11 -4.07 7.47
CA LEU A 235 13.30 -3.24 7.29
C LEU A 235 13.55 -2.97 5.80
N ARG A 236 13.88 -1.71 5.49
CA ARG A 236 14.37 -1.32 4.17
C ARG A 236 15.89 -1.36 4.20
N VAL A 237 16.44 -2.44 3.66
CA VAL A 237 17.88 -2.66 3.53
C VAL A 237 18.25 -2.59 2.05
N SER A 238 19.36 -1.94 1.70
CA SER A 238 19.81 -1.89 0.30
C SER A 238 21.31 -1.66 0.20
N GLU A 239 21.97 -2.30 -0.76
CA GLU A 239 23.37 -2.02 -1.12
C GLU A 239 23.46 -1.14 -2.38
N ALA A 240 22.43 -1.20 -3.22
CA ALA A 240 22.46 -0.69 -4.59
C ALA A 240 21.79 0.68 -4.77
N ASP A 241 21.19 1.28 -3.73
CA ASP A 241 20.63 2.63 -3.86
C ASP A 241 21.77 3.66 -4.10
N PRO A 242 21.71 4.46 -5.18
CA PRO A 242 22.76 5.42 -5.50
C PRO A 242 22.87 6.54 -4.46
N ARG A 243 21.83 6.74 -3.65
CA ARG A 243 21.78 7.79 -2.64
C ARG A 243 22.37 7.24 -1.35
N ALA A 244 23.44 7.85 -0.85
CA ALA A 244 24.17 7.36 0.32
C ALA A 244 23.28 7.06 1.56
N ARG A 245 22.26 7.89 1.81
CA ARG A 245 21.28 7.74 2.92
C ARG A 245 20.33 6.54 2.80
N HIS A 246 20.39 5.79 1.71
CA HIS A 246 19.57 4.61 1.45
C HIS A 246 20.42 3.33 1.26
N ARG A 247 21.73 3.40 1.53
CA ARG A 247 22.63 2.24 1.59
C ARG A 247 22.75 1.75 3.03
N GLY A 248 22.84 0.44 3.23
CA GLY A 248 22.67 -0.17 4.56
C GLY A 248 21.19 -0.18 4.94
N LEU A 249 20.88 0.14 6.19
CA LEU A 249 19.52 0.52 6.57
C LEU A 249 19.17 1.88 5.98
N SER A 250 18.00 1.96 5.34
CA SER A 250 17.54 3.23 4.81
C SER A 250 17.20 4.22 5.92
N HIS A 251 17.49 5.49 5.69
CA HIS A 251 17.06 6.62 6.51
C HIS A 251 15.56 6.67 6.83
N HIS A 252 14.68 6.14 5.96
CA HIS A 252 13.25 6.03 6.28
C HIS A 252 12.98 5.04 7.42
N ALA A 253 13.68 3.90 7.42
CA ALA A 253 13.58 2.91 8.49
C ALA A 253 14.24 3.43 9.78
N GLU A 254 15.37 4.13 9.68
CA GLU A 254 15.98 4.83 10.83
C GLU A 254 15.03 5.87 11.44
N GLY A 255 14.39 6.71 10.61
CA GLY A 255 13.44 7.72 11.06
C GLY A 255 12.22 7.12 11.75
N ILE A 256 11.72 5.98 11.27
CA ILE A 256 10.63 5.24 11.93
C ILE A 256 11.10 4.69 13.28
N LEU A 257 12.27 4.03 13.32
CA LEU A 257 12.81 3.44 14.54
C LEU A 257 13.17 4.51 15.61
N ALA A 258 13.61 5.70 15.19
CA ALA A 258 13.97 6.78 16.10
C ALA A 258 12.78 7.40 16.85
N LEU A 259 11.56 7.27 16.31
CA LEU A 259 10.36 7.87 16.91
C LEU A 259 9.60 6.93 17.86
N TRP A 260 10.03 5.68 17.98
CA TRP A 260 9.20 4.65 18.62
C TRP A 260 9.91 4.03 19.83
N GLY A 261 9.16 3.88 20.93
CA GLY A 261 9.68 3.63 22.28
C GLY A 261 9.38 2.26 22.94
N PRO A 262 8.29 1.52 22.63
CA PRO A 262 8.08 0.15 23.12
C PRO A 262 9.03 -0.89 22.44
N PRO A 263 8.79 -2.23 22.45
CA PRO A 263 9.59 -3.18 21.67
C PRO A 263 8.96 -3.53 20.29
N ILE A 264 9.62 -3.13 19.19
CA ILE A 264 9.26 -3.45 17.79
C ILE A 264 10.08 -4.68 17.47
N ARG A 265 9.44 -5.69 16.90
CA ARG A 265 10.17 -6.80 16.32
C ARG A 265 10.77 -6.37 14.99
N LYS A 266 12.05 -6.70 14.81
CA LYS A 266 12.82 -6.40 13.60
C LYS A 266 13.32 -7.72 13.07
N ALA A 267 12.99 -8.07 11.84
CA ALA A 267 13.54 -9.25 11.19
C ALA A 267 14.81 -8.86 10.42
N TRP A 268 15.94 -9.47 10.76
CA TRP A 268 17.19 -9.31 10.02
C TRP A 268 17.43 -10.55 9.14
N PRO A 269 17.63 -10.40 7.82
CA PRO A 269 17.88 -11.53 6.95
C PRO A 269 19.26 -12.14 7.23
N ASP A 270 19.31 -13.43 7.51
CA ASP A 270 20.56 -14.16 7.76
C ASP A 270 21.49 -14.11 6.54
N GLY A 271 22.80 -14.00 6.79
CA GLY A 271 23.83 -13.84 5.77
C GLY A 271 23.90 -12.46 5.10
N CYS A 272 23.10 -11.48 5.53
CA CYS A 272 23.20 -10.10 5.03
C CYS A 272 24.59 -9.53 5.37
N PRO A 273 25.38 -9.07 4.38
CA PRO A 273 26.77 -8.64 4.58
C PRO A 273 26.88 -7.23 5.17
N LEU A 274 25.75 -6.53 5.31
CA LEU A 274 25.70 -5.16 5.80
C LEU A 274 25.93 -5.13 7.31
N ASP A 275 26.99 -4.43 7.72
CA ASP A 275 27.27 -4.12 9.11
C ASP A 275 26.36 -2.98 9.57
N ASP A 276 25.27 -3.32 10.25
CA ASP A 276 24.25 -2.36 10.69
C ASP A 276 23.90 -2.56 12.16
N ARG A 277 23.86 -1.44 12.90
CA ARG A 277 23.53 -1.42 14.33
C ARG A 277 22.12 -1.91 14.61
N VAL A 278 21.24 -1.93 13.61
CA VAL A 278 19.87 -2.44 13.77
C VAL A 278 19.80 -3.96 13.82
N ALA A 279 20.82 -4.66 13.30
CA ALA A 279 20.98 -6.11 13.50
C ALA A 279 21.16 -6.45 14.99
N GLU A 280 21.75 -5.54 15.78
CA GLU A 280 21.82 -5.68 17.23
C GLU A 280 20.40 -5.61 17.83
N GLY A 281 19.96 -6.73 18.40
CA GLY A 281 18.61 -6.87 18.96
C GLY A 281 17.50 -7.04 17.91
N ALA A 282 17.83 -7.42 16.67
CA ALA A 282 16.86 -7.96 15.71
C ALA A 282 16.78 -9.49 15.81
N ASP A 283 15.64 -10.06 15.43
CA ASP A 283 15.47 -11.49 15.23
C ASP A 283 16.16 -11.88 13.91
N VAL A 284 17.20 -12.71 13.97
CA VAL A 284 17.86 -13.24 12.76
C VAL A 284 16.97 -14.31 12.12
N VAL A 285 16.66 -14.13 10.85
CA VAL A 285 15.72 -14.97 10.10
C VAL A 285 16.42 -15.56 8.89
N ASP A 286 16.47 -16.88 8.82
CA ASP A 286 16.86 -17.58 7.60
C ASP A 286 15.92 -17.19 6.44
N VAL A 287 16.53 -16.79 5.33
CA VAL A 287 15.86 -16.38 4.10
C VAL A 287 16.38 -17.14 2.88
N GLY A 288 17.09 -18.26 3.04
CA GLY A 288 17.74 -18.96 1.93
C GLY A 288 16.80 -19.33 0.76
N ASP A 289 15.51 -19.45 1.03
CA ASP A 289 14.44 -19.77 0.08
C ASP A 289 13.73 -18.54 -0.54
N TRP A 290 14.09 -17.30 -0.17
CA TRP A 290 13.32 -16.11 -0.55
C TRP A 290 13.13 -15.96 -2.06
N ARG A 291 14.14 -16.33 -2.86
CA ARG A 291 14.09 -16.24 -4.32
C ARG A 291 13.09 -17.22 -4.93
N GLU A 292 13.08 -18.45 -4.43
CA GLU A 292 12.15 -19.49 -4.87
C GLU A 292 10.72 -19.13 -4.47
N SER A 293 10.52 -18.75 -3.21
CA SER A 293 9.21 -18.36 -2.67
C SER A 293 8.62 -17.13 -3.38
N CYS A 294 9.46 -16.19 -3.81
CA CYS A 294 9.01 -15.01 -4.54
C CYS A 294 8.99 -15.21 -6.08
N ALA A 295 9.24 -16.41 -6.59
CA ALA A 295 9.36 -16.65 -8.02
C ALA A 295 8.08 -16.25 -8.78
N GLY A 296 8.27 -15.45 -9.83
CA GLY A 296 7.20 -14.92 -10.67
C GLY A 296 6.33 -13.85 -10.02
N LEU A 297 6.63 -13.39 -8.80
CA LEU A 297 5.97 -12.24 -8.19
C LEU A 297 6.50 -10.92 -8.79
N PRO A 298 5.70 -9.83 -8.76
CA PRO A 298 6.12 -8.52 -9.24
C PRO A 298 7.13 -7.90 -8.25
N LEU A 299 8.41 -8.21 -8.44
CA LEU A 299 9.52 -7.70 -7.65
C LEU A 299 10.22 -6.55 -8.37
N SER A 300 9.86 -5.33 -8.02
CA SER A 300 10.59 -4.14 -8.47
C SER A 300 10.52 -3.05 -7.42
N HIS A 301 11.63 -2.37 -7.19
CA HIS A 301 11.72 -1.22 -6.32
C HIS A 301 12.59 -0.13 -6.94
N MET A 302 12.00 1.04 -7.21
CA MET A 302 12.72 2.17 -7.84
C MET A 302 13.48 1.78 -9.12
N GLY A 303 12.89 0.88 -9.93
CA GLY A 303 13.50 0.40 -11.18
C GLY A 303 14.53 -0.72 -11.01
N ARG A 304 14.79 -1.18 -9.78
CA ARG A 304 15.70 -2.29 -9.47
C ARG A 304 14.94 -3.58 -9.21
N GLY A 305 15.48 -4.69 -9.69
CA GLY A 305 14.95 -6.03 -9.48
C GLY A 305 15.73 -6.84 -8.42
N PRO A 306 15.35 -8.12 -8.22
CA PRO A 306 15.97 -9.04 -7.25
C PRO A 306 17.48 -9.26 -7.44
N ASP A 307 17.99 -9.09 -8.65
CA ASP A 307 19.41 -9.26 -8.96
C ASP A 307 20.21 -7.98 -8.71
N ASP A 308 19.55 -6.82 -8.75
CA ASP A 308 20.17 -5.52 -8.52
C ASP A 308 20.24 -5.18 -7.02
N ASP A 309 19.19 -5.52 -6.24
CA ASP A 309 19.05 -5.13 -4.83
C ASP A 309 18.46 -6.29 -3.99
N PRO A 310 19.13 -7.45 -3.90
CA PRO A 310 18.58 -8.68 -3.32
C PRO A 310 18.16 -8.53 -1.85
N TRP A 311 18.97 -7.82 -1.06
CA TRP A 311 18.73 -7.68 0.39
C TRP A 311 17.52 -6.83 0.71
N PHE A 312 17.07 -5.96 -0.20
CA PHE A 312 15.78 -5.28 -0.05
C PHE A 312 14.62 -6.26 0.00
N PHE A 313 14.58 -7.20 -0.94
CA PHE A 313 13.52 -8.21 -1.03
C PHE A 313 13.67 -9.27 0.08
N ALA A 314 14.90 -9.70 0.37
CA ALA A 314 15.18 -10.66 1.43
C ALA A 314 14.81 -10.12 2.82
N ALA A 315 15.09 -8.85 3.12
CA ALA A 315 14.71 -8.21 4.39
C ALA A 315 13.18 -8.10 4.55
N ALA A 316 12.46 -7.79 3.46
CA ALA A 316 11.00 -7.80 3.48
C ALA A 316 10.45 -9.23 3.66
N PHE A 317 11.01 -10.22 2.98
CA PHE A 317 10.66 -11.63 3.16
C PHE A 317 10.90 -12.10 4.61
N ALA A 318 12.02 -11.70 5.22
CA ALA A 318 12.34 -12.00 6.62
C ALA A 318 11.24 -11.52 7.58
N ALA A 319 10.66 -10.33 7.34
CA ALA A 319 9.58 -9.80 8.17
C ALA A 319 8.30 -10.64 8.08
N GLY A 320 7.96 -11.13 6.88
CA GLY A 320 6.86 -12.07 6.69
C GLY A 320 7.14 -13.42 7.38
N ARG A 321 8.37 -13.96 7.25
CA ARG A 321 8.76 -15.21 7.94
C ARG A 321 8.72 -15.06 9.47
N LEU A 322 9.12 -13.91 10.01
CA LEU A 322 9.00 -13.63 11.43
C LEU A 322 7.54 -13.59 11.87
N ALA A 323 6.67 -12.94 11.10
CA ALA A 323 5.23 -12.93 11.37
C ALA A 323 4.62 -14.33 11.35
N ALA A 324 5.00 -15.18 10.38
CA ALA A 324 4.53 -16.56 10.29
C ALA A 324 4.86 -17.38 11.56
N ARG A 325 6.00 -17.12 12.21
CA ARG A 325 6.40 -17.79 13.48
C ARG A 325 5.59 -17.34 14.69
N LEU A 326 4.85 -16.23 14.56
CA LEU A 326 4.07 -15.61 15.64
C LEU A 326 2.57 -15.85 15.48
N VAL A 327 2.14 -16.47 14.37
CA VAL A 327 0.76 -16.95 14.18
C VAL A 327 0.43 -17.98 15.26
N ARG A 328 -0.81 -17.93 15.76
CA ARG A 328 -1.31 -18.73 16.88
C ARG A 328 -1.72 -20.14 16.49
#